data_AF-A0A519VSW1-F1
#
_entry.id   AF-A0A519VSW1-F1
#
_cell.length_a   1.000
_cell.length_b   1.000
_cell.length_c   1.000
_cell.angle_alpha   90.00
_cell.angle_beta   90.00
_cell.angle_gamma   90.00
#
_symmetry.space_group_name_H-M   'P 1'
#
loop_
_entity.id
_entity.type
_entity.pdbx_description
1 polymer ?
#
loop_
_entity_poly.entity_id
_entity_poly.type
_entity_poly.pdbx_seq_one_letter_code
_entity_poly.pdbx_strand_id
1 'polypeptide(L)'
;MANKDSIKHSDSLSEVHNSVDTSKRTGWKRILSFLGPAYLVSVGYMDPGNWATDIAGGSKFGYQLIWILLMSNLIALLLQSLSARLGIVRGLDLAQASRHAYPRWVNIPLFGLAQTAIVACDLAEIIGMAIGLNLLFGLPLIWG
;
A
#
# COMPACT_ATOMS: atom_id res chain seq x y z
N MET A 1 -18.86 -24.61 32.72
CA MET A 1 -17.84 -23.56 32.81
C MET A 1 -16.67 -24.00 31.92
N ALA A 2 -16.82 -23.84 30.61
CA ALA A 2 -15.86 -24.35 29.63
C ALA A 2 -14.85 -23.25 29.32
N ASN A 3 -13.64 -23.46 29.84
CA ASN A 3 -12.46 -22.67 29.53
C ASN A 3 -12.18 -22.75 28.01
N LYS A 4 -12.39 -21.63 27.32
CA LYS A 4 -12.16 -21.48 25.88
C LYS A 4 -10.83 -20.75 25.72
N ASP A 5 -9.75 -21.40 26.12
CA ASP A 5 -8.38 -21.05 25.75
C ASP A 5 -8.20 -21.37 24.25
N SER A 6 -8.90 -20.62 23.40
CA SER A 6 -8.69 -20.63 21.96
C SER A 6 -7.48 -19.76 21.66
N ILE A 7 -6.34 -20.43 21.50
CA ILE A 7 -5.17 -20.05 20.70
C ILE A 7 -5.35 -18.70 20.01
N LYS A 8 -4.76 -17.64 20.57
CA LYS A 8 -4.62 -16.31 19.95
C LYS A 8 -3.87 -16.48 18.63
N HIS A 9 -4.59 -16.54 17.53
CA HIS A 9 -3.99 -16.26 16.23
C HIS A 9 -3.63 -14.78 16.21
N SER A 10 -2.38 -14.48 15.86
CA SER A 10 -1.84 -13.12 15.77
C SER A 10 -2.62 -12.29 14.75
N ASP A 11 -3.58 -11.49 15.21
CA ASP A 11 -4.34 -10.58 14.35
C ASP A 11 -3.40 -9.62 13.61
N SER A 12 -3.66 -9.39 12.33
CA SER A 12 -2.89 -8.43 11.52
C SER A 12 -3.08 -7.01 12.05
N LEU A 13 -1.97 -6.29 12.31
CA LEU A 13 -1.95 -4.94 12.91
C LEU A 13 -2.59 -4.89 14.32
N SER A 14 -2.16 -5.75 15.25
CA SER A 14 -2.75 -5.88 16.59
C SER A 14 -2.92 -4.58 17.40
N GLU A 15 -2.15 -3.52 17.11
CA GLU A 15 -2.30 -2.21 17.76
C GLU A 15 -3.46 -1.37 17.21
N VAL A 16 -3.87 -1.58 15.95
CA VAL A 16 -4.85 -0.73 15.25
C VAL A 16 -6.06 -1.56 14.74
N HIS A 17 -5.97 -2.89 14.84
CA HIS A 17 -6.99 -3.83 14.40
C HIS A 17 -8.34 -3.50 15.06
N ASN A 18 -9.34 -3.15 14.24
CA ASN A 18 -10.70 -2.83 14.66
C ASN A 18 -10.81 -1.61 15.62
N SER A 19 -9.81 -0.72 15.64
CA SER A 19 -9.76 0.47 16.50
C SER A 19 -10.89 1.49 16.25
N VAL A 20 -11.52 1.46 15.07
CA VAL A 20 -12.64 2.36 14.72
C VAL A 20 -13.93 1.55 14.58
N ASP A 21 -14.72 1.51 15.65
CA ASP A 21 -16.04 0.87 15.66
C ASP A 21 -17.04 1.73 14.87
N THR A 22 -17.32 1.32 13.63
CA THR A 22 -18.24 2.04 12.73
C THR A 22 -19.70 1.64 12.91
N SER A 23 -20.03 0.73 13.84
CA SER A 23 -21.39 0.17 14.00
C SER A 23 -22.46 1.21 14.36
N LYS A 24 -22.08 2.31 15.02
CA LYS A 24 -23.00 3.39 15.45
C LYS A 24 -23.03 4.63 14.54
N ARG A 25 -22.26 4.67 13.45
CA ARG A 25 -22.17 5.85 12.56
C ARG A 25 -22.91 5.61 11.24
N THR A 26 -23.84 6.50 10.89
CA THR A 26 -24.63 6.44 9.63
C THR A 26 -24.26 7.56 8.66
N GLY A 27 -24.40 7.30 7.36
CA GLY A 27 -24.18 8.27 6.28
C GLY A 27 -22.73 8.76 6.15
N TRP A 28 -22.56 10.07 5.99
CA TRP A 28 -21.26 10.74 5.78
C TRP A 28 -20.23 10.46 6.88
N LYS A 29 -20.67 10.33 8.15
CA LYS A 29 -19.76 10.03 9.28
C LYS A 29 -19.13 8.63 9.19
N ARG A 30 -19.78 7.69 8.49
CA ARG A 30 -19.22 6.35 8.21
C ARG A 30 -18.20 6.41 7.08
N ILE A 31 -18.48 7.17 6.03
CA ILE A 31 -17.55 7.39 4.91
C ILE A 31 -16.27 8.06 5.41
N LEU A 32 -16.38 9.08 6.25
CA LEU A 32 -15.23 9.77 6.86
C LEU A 32 -14.33 8.83 7.67
N SER A 33 -14.89 7.80 8.32
CA SER A 33 -14.09 6.81 9.06
C SER A 33 -13.26 5.90 8.15
N PHE A 34 -13.66 5.71 6.88
CA PHE A 34 -12.90 4.95 5.89
C PHE A 34 -11.89 5.80 5.10
N LEU A 35 -11.92 7.12 5.23
CA LEU A 35 -10.97 8.00 4.55
C LEU A 35 -9.54 7.83 5.05
N GLY A 36 -9.32 7.53 6.34
CA GLY A 36 -7.96 7.34 6.89
C GLY A 36 -7.19 6.22 6.17
N PRO A 37 -7.70 4.98 6.14
CA PRO A 37 -7.09 3.90 5.39
C PRO A 37 -7.01 4.17 3.88
N ALA A 38 -8.04 4.78 3.29
CA ALA A 38 -8.03 5.11 1.87
C ALA A 38 -6.96 6.15 1.51
N TYR A 39 -6.75 7.15 2.38
CA TYR A 39 -5.73 8.18 2.21
C TYR A 39 -4.32 7.59 2.27
N LEU A 40 -4.04 6.72 3.26
CA LEU A 40 -2.73 6.07 3.39
C LEU A 40 -2.35 5.30 2.11
N VAL A 41 -3.29 4.58 1.49
CA VAL A 41 -2.98 3.87 0.25
C VAL A 41 -2.88 4.82 -0.95
N SER A 42 -3.67 5.89 -0.98
CA SER A 42 -3.60 6.88 -2.06
C SER A 42 -2.27 7.63 -2.09
N VAL A 43 -1.70 7.97 -0.93
CA VAL A 43 -0.40 8.63 -0.83
C VAL A 43 0.72 7.73 -1.40
N GLY A 44 0.68 6.42 -1.14
CA GLY A 44 1.67 5.49 -1.69
C GLY A 44 1.61 5.33 -3.21
N TYR A 45 0.50 5.69 -3.86
CA TYR A 45 0.39 5.73 -5.34
C TYR A 45 0.90 7.05 -5.95
N MET A 46 1.12 8.07 -5.12
CA MET A 46 1.64 9.39 -5.49
C MET A 46 3.12 9.52 -5.09
N ASP A 47 3.89 8.47 -5.29
CA ASP A 47 5.30 8.43 -4.98
C ASP A 47 6.14 9.22 -6.01
N PRO A 48 7.25 9.86 -5.60
CA PRO A 48 8.12 10.59 -6.52
C PRO A 48 8.72 9.72 -7.63
N GLY A 49 8.87 8.42 -7.38
CA GLY A 49 9.42 7.45 -8.33
C GLY A 49 8.52 7.27 -9.56
N ASN A 50 7.21 7.18 -9.34
CA ASN A 50 6.22 7.10 -10.41
C ASN A 50 6.19 8.40 -11.25
N TRP A 51 6.27 9.58 -10.61
CA TRP A 51 6.30 10.87 -11.32
C TRP A 51 7.50 11.00 -12.26
N ALA A 52 8.68 10.55 -11.84
CA ALA A 52 9.88 10.61 -12.67
C ALA A 52 9.70 9.80 -13.98
N THR A 53 9.07 8.62 -13.87
CA THR A 53 8.83 7.75 -15.02
C THR A 53 7.73 8.31 -15.93
N ASP A 54 6.66 8.83 -15.36
CA ASP A 54 5.56 9.44 -16.12
C ASP A 54 5.98 10.71 -16.86
N ILE A 55 6.81 11.57 -16.24
CA ILE A 55 7.35 12.78 -16.88
C ILE A 55 8.35 12.39 -17.98
N ALA A 56 9.23 11.43 -17.74
CA ALA A 56 10.18 10.95 -18.75
C ALA A 56 9.47 10.27 -19.93
N GLY A 57 8.44 9.47 -19.65
CA GLY A 57 7.59 8.82 -20.64
C GLY A 57 6.80 9.84 -21.46
N GLY A 58 6.15 10.80 -20.81
CA GLY A 58 5.41 11.87 -21.47
C GLY A 58 6.29 12.80 -22.30
N SER A 59 7.52 13.07 -21.86
CA SER A 59 8.50 13.86 -22.64
C SER A 59 8.95 13.15 -23.92
N LYS A 60 9.10 11.82 -23.89
CA LYS A 60 9.54 11.02 -25.05
C LYS A 60 8.41 10.59 -26.00
N PHE A 61 7.24 10.25 -25.47
CA PHE A 61 6.13 9.65 -26.23
C PHE A 61 4.86 10.51 -26.26
N GLY A 62 4.90 11.71 -25.66
CA GLY A 62 3.75 12.62 -25.61
C GLY A 62 2.53 11.97 -24.96
N TYR A 63 1.37 12.19 -25.57
CA TYR A 63 0.08 11.71 -25.06
C TYR A 63 -0.24 10.25 -25.35
N GLN A 64 0.63 9.52 -26.07
CA GLN A 64 0.37 8.12 -26.46
C GLN A 64 0.29 7.17 -25.25
N LEU A 65 0.94 7.52 -24.14
CA LEU A 65 0.98 6.70 -22.91
C LEU A 65 -0.25 6.89 -21.99
N ILE A 66 -1.09 7.92 -22.21
CA ILE A 66 -2.21 8.22 -21.31
C ILE A 66 -3.18 7.03 -21.18
N TRP A 67 -3.47 6.35 -22.28
CA TRP A 67 -4.35 5.17 -22.24
C TRP A 67 -3.76 4.03 -21.42
N ILE A 68 -2.44 3.82 -21.50
CA ILE A 68 -1.74 2.79 -20.73
C ILE A 68 -1.74 3.15 -19.24
N LEU A 69 -1.51 4.44 -18.92
CA LEU A 69 -1.59 4.97 -17.55
C LEU A 69 -3.00 4.77 -16.96
N LEU A 70 -4.05 5.01 -17.76
CA LEU A 70 -5.44 4.78 -17.36
C LEU A 70 -5.71 3.30 -17.08
N MET A 71 -5.28 2.41 -17.98
CA MET A 71 -5.43 0.96 -17.78
C MET A 71 -4.68 0.48 -16.54
N SER A 72 -3.47 1.00 -16.29
CA SER A 72 -2.68 0.69 -15.09
C SER A 72 -3.44 1.08 -13.82
N ASN A 73 -4.02 2.28 -13.76
CA ASN A 73 -4.83 2.74 -12.64
C ASN A 73 -6.10 1.88 -12.41
N LEU A 74 -6.75 1.42 -13.49
CA LEU A 74 -7.93 0.54 -13.35
C LEU A 74 -7.56 -0.82 -12.75
N ILE A 75 -6.44 -1.40 -13.17
CA ILE A 75 -5.94 -2.67 -12.62
C ILE A 75 -5.53 -2.48 -11.16
N ALA A 76 -4.84 -1.38 -10.83
CA ALA A 76 -4.51 -1.00 -9.47
C ALA A 76 -5.72 -0.94 -8.55
N LEU A 77 -6.78 -0.23 -8.96
CA LEU A 77 -8.04 -0.12 -8.21
C LEU A 77 -8.70 -1.49 -8.03
N LEU A 78 -8.69 -2.34 -9.06
CA LEU A 78 -9.22 -3.69 -8.97
C LEU A 78 -8.45 -4.52 -7.93
N LEU A 79 -7.12 -4.56 -8.01
CA LEU A 79 -6.28 -5.31 -7.07
C LEU A 79 -6.42 -4.81 -5.64
N GLN A 80 -6.46 -3.49 -5.45
CA GLN A 80 -6.64 -2.88 -4.13
C GLN A 80 -8.03 -3.18 -3.54
N SER A 81 -9.08 -3.20 -4.37
CA SER A 81 -10.42 -3.58 -3.94
C SER A 81 -10.50 -5.04 -3.49
N LEU A 82 -9.76 -5.95 -4.16
CA LEU A 82 -9.69 -7.35 -3.80
C LEU A 82 -8.92 -7.55 -2.49
N SER A 83 -7.77 -6.88 -2.33
CA SER A 83 -6.99 -6.90 -1.09
C SER A 83 -7.78 -6.35 0.10
N ALA A 84 -8.51 -5.25 -0.10
CA ALA A 84 -9.37 -4.68 0.94
C ALA A 84 -10.52 -5.63 1.30
N ARG A 85 -11.18 -6.24 0.30
CA ARG A 85 -12.21 -7.26 0.54
C ARG A 85 -11.67 -8.47 1.28
N LEU A 86 -10.46 -8.92 0.97
CA LEU A 86 -9.82 -10.02 1.69
C LEU A 86 -9.62 -9.66 3.16
N GLY A 87 -9.06 -8.49 3.46
CA GLY A 87 -8.89 -8.00 4.83
C GLY A 87 -10.19 -7.84 5.60
N ILE A 88 -11.24 -7.31 4.95
CA ILE A 88 -12.56 -7.10 5.59
C ILE A 88 -13.31 -8.42 5.82
N VAL A 89 -13.29 -9.35 4.85
CA VAL A 89 -14.11 -10.58 4.90
C VAL A 89 -13.40 -11.68 5.69
N ARG A 90 -12.08 -11.83 5.52
CA ARG A 90 -11.30 -12.89 6.17
C ARG A 90 -10.63 -12.42 7.46
N GLY A 91 -10.49 -11.11 7.69
CA GLY A 91 -9.78 -10.58 8.85
C GLY A 91 -8.27 -10.79 8.79
N LEU A 92 -7.74 -11.22 7.64
CA LEU A 92 -6.33 -11.57 7.43
C LEU A 92 -5.70 -10.58 6.47
N ASP A 93 -4.46 -10.19 6.74
CA ASP A 93 -3.65 -9.50 5.73
C ASP A 93 -3.23 -10.44 4.59
N LEU A 94 -2.79 -9.85 3.47
CA LEU A 94 -2.42 -10.61 2.27
C LEU A 94 -1.26 -11.58 2.54
N ALA A 95 -0.34 -11.24 3.45
CA ALA A 95 0.80 -12.08 3.81
C ALA A 95 0.36 -13.26 4.69
N GLN A 96 -0.54 -13.05 5.63
CA GLN A 96 -1.19 -14.12 6.41
C GLN A 96 -2.01 -15.04 5.51
N ALA A 97 -2.81 -14.49 4.60
CA ALA A 97 -3.58 -15.28 3.65
C ALA A 97 -2.67 -16.12 2.74
N SER A 98 -1.58 -15.55 2.25
CA SER A 98 -0.56 -16.27 1.46
C SER A 98 0.09 -17.40 2.27
N ARG A 99 0.49 -17.12 3.52
CA ARG A 99 1.07 -18.11 4.44
C ARG A 99 0.11 -19.25 4.80
N HIS A 100 -1.19 -18.98 4.84
CA HIS A 100 -2.23 -19.97 5.09
C HIS A 100 -2.57 -20.80 3.84
N ALA A 101 -2.50 -20.20 2.65
CA ALA A 101 -2.82 -20.86 1.38
C ALA A 101 -1.65 -21.68 0.82
N TYR A 102 -0.40 -21.26 1.06
CA TYR A 102 0.79 -21.88 0.48
C TYR A 102 1.68 -22.62 1.49
N PRO A 103 2.27 -23.75 1.09
CA PRO A 103 3.33 -24.42 1.85
C PRO A 103 4.56 -23.52 2.09
N ARG A 104 5.25 -23.73 3.22
CA ARG A 104 6.35 -22.86 3.72
C ARG A 104 7.46 -22.60 2.70
N TRP A 105 7.75 -23.55 1.81
CA TRP A 105 8.79 -23.43 0.78
C TRP A 105 8.53 -22.36 -0.29
N VAL A 106 7.28 -21.94 -0.47
CA VAL A 106 6.82 -20.94 -1.45
C VAL A 106 6.62 -19.62 -0.73
N ASN A 107 6.20 -19.67 0.54
CA ASN A 107 6.05 -18.48 1.36
C ASN A 107 7.39 -17.77 1.65
N ILE A 108 8.50 -18.52 1.79
CA ILE A 108 9.84 -17.94 2.04
C ILE A 108 10.29 -17.03 0.88
N PRO A 109 10.31 -17.46 -0.40
CA PRO A 109 10.67 -16.58 -1.50
C PRO A 109 9.66 -15.45 -1.70
N LEU A 110 8.36 -15.66 -1.49
CA LEU A 110 7.36 -14.59 -1.53
C LEU A 110 7.64 -13.51 -0.47
N PHE A 111 8.01 -13.92 0.75
CA PHE A 111 8.39 -13.00 1.81
C PHE A 111 9.65 -12.21 1.44
N GLY A 112 10.66 -12.88 0.88
CA GLY A 112 11.87 -12.23 0.36
C GLY A 112 11.55 -11.16 -0.70
N LEU A 113 10.70 -11.49 -1.68
CA LEU A 113 10.28 -10.55 -2.72
C LEU A 113 9.55 -9.34 -2.13
N ALA A 114 8.62 -9.56 -1.20
CA ALA A 114 7.90 -8.47 -0.53
C ALA A 114 8.86 -7.55 0.24
N GLN A 115 9.84 -8.12 0.95
CA GLN A 115 10.86 -7.36 1.67
C GLN A 115 11.69 -6.50 0.70
N THR A 116 12.14 -7.08 -0.42
CA THR A 116 12.91 -6.35 -1.43
C THR A 116 12.10 -5.25 -2.10
N ALA A 117 10.81 -5.46 -2.34
CA ALA A 117 9.92 -4.47 -2.93
C ALA A 117 9.74 -3.24 -2.02
N ILE A 118 9.57 -3.46 -0.71
CA ILE A 118 9.44 -2.37 0.26
C ILE A 118 10.75 -1.57 0.34
N VAL A 119 11.91 -2.23 0.38
CA VAL A 119 13.21 -1.55 0.39
C VAL A 119 13.43 -0.73 -0.89
N ALA A 120 13.01 -1.25 -2.05
CA ALA A 120 13.09 -0.51 -3.29
C ALA A 120 12.16 0.72 -3.31
N CYS A 121 10.97 0.61 -2.74
CA CYS A 121 10.02 1.72 -2.59
C CYS A 121 10.60 2.83 -1.70
N ASP A 122 11.13 2.47 -0.53
CA ASP A 122 11.75 3.40 0.42
C ASP A 122 12.95 4.13 -0.22
N LEU A 123 13.80 3.40 -0.98
CA LEU A 123 14.91 4.01 -1.71
C LEU A 123 14.42 5.03 -2.76
N ALA A 124 13.35 4.72 -3.49
CA ALA A 124 12.79 5.64 -4.49
C ALA A 124 12.22 6.91 -3.83
N GLU A 125 11.56 6.77 -2.67
CA GLU A 125 11.05 7.91 -1.89
C GLU A 125 12.18 8.80 -1.39
N ILE A 126 13.25 8.23 -0.81
CA ILE A 126 14.42 9.00 -0.33
C ILE A 126 15.08 9.76 -1.46
N ILE A 127 15.31 9.12 -2.62
CA ILE A 127 15.92 9.77 -3.78
C ILE A 127 15.02 10.91 -4.29
N GLY A 128 13.71 10.66 -4.37
CA GLY A 128 12.73 11.66 -4.77
C GLY A 128 12.69 12.86 -3.83
N MET A 129 12.71 12.62 -2.52
CA MET A 129 12.76 13.65 -1.49
C MET A 129 14.05 14.47 -1.58
N ALA A 130 15.21 13.82 -1.73
CA ALA A 130 16.51 14.48 -1.84
C ALA A 130 16.58 15.38 -3.10
N ILE A 131 16.08 14.89 -4.24
CA ILE A 131 15.99 15.68 -5.48
C ILE A 131 15.01 16.85 -5.31
N GLY A 132 13.85 16.63 -4.67
CA GLY A 132 12.86 17.67 -4.40
C GLY A 132 13.39 18.77 -3.47
N LEU A 133 14.11 18.41 -2.41
CA LEU A 133 14.77 19.35 -1.50
C LEU A 133 15.89 20.13 -2.19
N ASN A 134 16.67 19.46 -3.04
CA ASN A 134 17.69 20.11 -3.86
C ASN A 134 17.07 21.15 -4.81
N LEU A 135 15.94 20.84 -5.44
CA LEU A 135 15.22 21.77 -6.33
C LEU A 135 14.61 22.96 -5.57
N LEU A 136 14.10 22.73 -4.35
CA LEU A 136 13.39 23.76 -3.58
C LEU A 136 14.33 24.70 -2.82
N PHE A 137 15.41 24.17 -2.24
CA PHE A 137 16.32 24.92 -1.37
C PHE A 137 17.75 25.03 -1.91
N GLY A 138 18.07 24.40 -3.04
CA GLY A 138 19.42 24.38 -3.60
C GLY A 138 20.41 23.59 -2.74
N LEU A 139 19.94 22.79 -1.77
CA LEU A 139 20.79 22.05 -0.84
C LEU A 139 21.51 20.89 -1.56
N PRO A 140 22.82 20.66 -1.34
CA PRO A 140 23.51 19.54 -1.96
C PRO A 140 22.87 18.21 -1.55
N LEU A 141 22.73 17.26 -2.49
CA LEU A 141 22.17 15.91 -2.30
C LEU A 141 22.78 15.11 -1.12
N ILE A 142 23.92 15.55 -0.58
CA ILE A 142 24.63 14.93 0.55
C ILE A 142 23.94 15.26 1.88
N TRP A 143 23.18 16.36 1.94
CA TRP A 143 22.48 16.85 3.14
C TRP A 143 20.96 16.66 3.07
N GLY A 144 20.45 16.21 1.91
CA GLY A 144 19.02 16.03 1.62
C GLY A 144 18.58 14.58 1.63
#